data_AF-B8KQ84-F1
#
_entry.id   AF-B8KQ84-F1
#
_cell.length_a   1.000
_cell.length_b   1.000
_cell.length_c   1.000
_cell.angle_alpha   90.00
_cell.angle_beta   90.00
_cell.angle_gamma   90.00
#
_symmetry.space_group_name_H-M   'P 1'
#
loop_
_entity.id
_entity.type
_entity.pdbx_description
1 polymer ?
#
loop_
_entity_poly.entity_id
_entity_poly.type
_entity_poly.pdbx_seq_one_letter_code
_entity_poly.pdbx_strand_id
1 'polypeptide(L)'
;MSKAEALAESAAPPGALFELTQSSEAATVASLREAVDLFVRRYLDEMDGEMSTDFYDLVLSEVEAPLLQAVMEYTRQNQSRASTMLGLNRGTLRKKLKQYAIDNRGPAL
;
A
#
# COMPACT_ATOMS: atom_id res chain seq x y z
N MET A 1 -6.50 37.36 -30.94
CA MET A 1 -7.74 36.87 -30.29
C MET A 1 -7.52 35.41 -29.91
N SER A 2 -7.72 35.11 -28.61
CA SER A 2 -7.93 33.83 -27.90
C SER A 2 -7.12 32.60 -28.34
N LYS A 3 -6.14 32.05 -27.59
CA LYS A 3 -6.02 31.60 -26.18
C LYS A 3 -6.79 30.32 -25.85
N ALA A 4 -6.03 29.26 -25.50
CA ALA A 4 -6.24 28.17 -24.53
C ALA A 4 -5.38 26.96 -24.98
N GLU A 5 -4.13 26.74 -24.57
CA GLU A 5 -3.60 26.46 -23.21
C GLU A 5 -4.33 25.30 -22.49
N ALA A 6 -3.66 24.14 -22.54
CA ALA A 6 -3.47 23.09 -21.52
C ALA A 6 -4.57 22.82 -20.49
N LEU A 7 -4.95 21.53 -20.38
CA LEU A 7 -5.22 20.90 -19.08
C LEU A 7 -4.94 19.39 -19.16
N ALA A 8 -3.72 19.01 -18.79
CA ALA A 8 -3.43 17.67 -18.30
C ALA A 8 -3.77 17.70 -16.80
N GLU A 9 -4.97 17.24 -16.44
CA GLU A 9 -5.37 17.11 -15.04
C GLU A 9 -4.57 15.95 -14.42
N SER A 10 -3.72 16.32 -13.48
CA SER A 10 -2.87 15.46 -12.67
C SER A 10 -3.72 14.51 -11.82
N ALA A 11 -4.00 13.31 -12.31
CA ALA A 11 -4.44 12.19 -11.46
C ALA A 11 -3.25 11.73 -10.61
N ALA A 12 -3.00 12.44 -9.51
CA ALA A 12 -2.20 11.89 -8.42
C ALA A 12 -2.85 10.56 -8.01
N PRO A 13 -2.07 9.48 -7.79
CA PRO A 13 -2.65 8.25 -7.28
C PRO A 13 -3.36 8.58 -5.96
N PRO A 14 -4.57 8.07 -5.72
CA PRO A 14 -5.37 8.42 -4.54
C PRO A 14 -4.81 7.86 -3.20
N GLY A 15 -3.49 7.62 -3.14
CA GLY A 15 -2.72 7.32 -1.93
C GLY A 15 -1.63 8.36 -1.60
N ALA A 16 -1.43 9.40 -2.42
CA ALA A 16 -0.37 10.40 -2.22
C ALA A 16 -0.64 11.42 -1.08
N LEU A 17 -1.81 11.37 -0.43
CA LEU A 17 -2.23 12.30 0.62
C LEU A 17 -2.09 11.72 2.04
N PHE A 18 -1.12 10.84 2.28
CA PHE A 18 -0.66 10.61 3.65
C PHE A 18 0.25 11.78 4.09
N GLU A 19 -0.26 13.01 3.99
CA GLU A 19 0.29 14.11 4.78
C GLU A 19 -0.01 13.78 6.23
N LEU A 20 0.98 13.16 6.86
CA LEU A 20 1.16 13.14 8.30
C LEU A 20 1.13 14.59 8.77
N THR A 21 -0.07 15.09 9.05
CA THR A 21 -0.30 16.35 9.71
C THR A 21 0.37 16.21 11.07
N GLN A 22 1.55 16.80 11.14
CA GLN A 22 2.34 16.89 12.35
C GLN A 22 1.54 17.73 13.36
N SER A 23 0.92 17.05 14.31
CA SER A 23 0.55 17.62 15.59
C SER A 23 0.81 16.55 16.64
N SER A 24 2.00 16.69 17.23
CA SER A 24 2.53 15.83 18.27
C SER A 24 1.71 15.96 19.55
N GLU A 25 1.03 14.89 19.94
CA GLU A 25 0.88 14.53 21.35
C GLU A 25 0.63 13.01 21.42
N ALA A 26 1.61 12.26 21.95
CA ALA A 26 1.59 10.82 22.25
C ALA A 26 0.44 10.03 21.61
N ALA A 27 0.47 9.87 20.29
CA ALA A 27 -0.48 9.01 19.60
C ALA A 27 -0.20 7.59 20.10
N THR A 28 -1.01 7.11 21.03
CA THR A 28 -1.19 5.68 21.25
C THR A 28 -1.28 5.06 19.88
N VAL A 29 -0.34 4.18 19.52
CA VAL A 29 -0.37 3.52 18.22
C VAL A 29 -1.75 2.91 18.08
N ALA A 30 -2.61 3.56 17.29
CA ALA A 30 -3.94 3.05 17.03
C ALA A 30 -3.75 1.64 16.46
N SER A 31 -4.58 0.71 16.87
CA SER A 31 -4.48 -0.64 16.33
C SER A 31 -4.55 -0.59 14.80
N LEU A 32 -3.92 -1.53 14.10
CA LEU A 32 -3.99 -1.60 12.63
C LEU A 32 -5.44 -1.54 12.13
N ARG A 33 -6.36 -2.15 12.91
CA ARG A 33 -7.80 -2.11 12.62
C ARG A 33 -8.36 -0.68 12.62
N GLU A 34 -8.05 0.11 13.64
CA GLU A 34 -8.53 1.50 13.76
C GLU A 34 -7.91 2.38 12.66
N ALA A 35 -6.61 2.20 12.38
CA ALA A 35 -5.93 2.92 11.32
C ALA A 35 -6.56 2.65 9.93
N VAL A 36 -6.87 1.40 9.63
CA VAL A 36 -7.53 1.01 8.38
C VAL A 36 -8.96 1.54 8.32
N ASP A 37 -9.75 1.45 9.40
CA ASP A 37 -11.13 1.97 9.42
C ASP A 37 -11.16 3.49 9.18
N LEU A 38 -10.27 4.24 9.84
CA LEU A 38 -10.17 5.68 9.65
C LEU A 38 -9.80 6.04 8.20
N PHE A 39 -8.80 5.35 7.64
CA PHE A 39 -8.36 5.58 6.25
C PHE A 39 -9.47 5.29 5.24
N VAL A 40 -10.13 4.13 5.35
CA VAL A 40 -11.18 3.71 4.41
C VAL A 40 -12.37 4.66 4.46
N ARG A 41 -12.82 5.08 5.65
CA ARG A 41 -13.93 6.05 5.79
C ARG A 41 -13.61 7.36 5.10
N ARG A 42 -12.43 7.91 5.37
CA ARG A 42 -12.00 9.16 4.75
C ARG A 42 -11.92 9.05 3.24
N TYR A 43 -11.35 7.96 2.72
CA TYR A 43 -11.28 7.73 1.28
C TYR A 43 -12.67 7.67 0.63
N LEU A 44 -13.61 6.98 1.27
CA LEU A 44 -15.00 6.90 0.79
C LEU A 44 -15.71 8.25 0.84
N ASP A 45 -15.45 9.07 1.87
CA ASP A 45 -16.01 10.42 1.97
C ASP A 45 -15.45 11.35 0.86
N GLU A 46 -14.18 11.18 0.49
CA GLU A 46 -13.51 11.96 -0.58
C GLU A 46 -13.96 11.55 -1.99
N MET A 47 -14.44 10.31 -2.19
CA MET A 47 -14.93 9.82 -3.48
C MET A 47 -16.26 10.45 -3.94
N ASP A 48 -16.97 11.19 -3.08
CA ASP A 48 -18.22 11.92 -3.39
C ASP A 48 -19.23 11.14 -4.26
N GLY A 49 -19.37 9.83 -4.02
CA GLY A 49 -20.34 8.97 -4.71
C GLY A 49 -19.88 8.39 -6.07
N GLU A 50 -18.64 8.63 -6.50
CA GLU A 50 -18.07 7.92 -7.65
C GLU A 50 -17.80 6.45 -7.30
N MET A 51 -18.35 5.53 -8.09
CA MET A 51 -18.12 4.10 -7.91
C MET A 51 -16.75 3.74 -8.49
N SER A 52 -15.71 3.65 -7.66
CA SER A 52 -14.43 3.10 -8.10
C SER A 52 -14.54 1.58 -8.27
N THR A 53 -14.24 1.06 -9.45
CA THR A 53 -13.92 -0.36 -9.61
C THR A 53 -12.59 -0.64 -8.90
N ASP A 54 -12.43 -1.83 -8.32
CA ASP A 54 -11.17 -2.33 -7.74
C ASP A 54 -10.70 -1.71 -6.42
N PHE A 55 -11.58 -1.02 -5.66
CA PHE A 55 -11.24 -0.46 -4.34
C PHE A 55 -10.69 -1.51 -3.35
N TYR A 56 -11.22 -2.73 -3.40
CA TYR A 56 -10.72 -3.83 -2.58
C TYR A 56 -9.24 -4.13 -2.87
N ASP A 57 -8.87 -4.20 -4.15
CA ASP A 57 -7.50 -4.49 -4.56
C ASP A 57 -6.56 -3.31 -4.25
N LEU A 58 -7.06 -2.08 -4.35
CA LEU A 58 -6.34 -0.87 -3.94
C LEU A 58 -5.97 -0.94 -2.45
N VAL A 59 -6.95 -1.12 -1.57
CA VAL A 59 -6.72 -1.20 -0.12
C VAL A 59 -5.84 -2.41 0.21
N LEU A 60 -6.07 -3.55 -0.42
CA LEU A 60 -5.28 -4.74 -0.18
C LEU A 60 -3.82 -4.54 -0.58
N SER A 61 -3.54 -3.82 -1.67
CA SER A 61 -2.18 -3.53 -2.13
C SER A 61 -1.38 -2.68 -1.13
N GLU A 62 -2.03 -1.68 -0.52
CA GLU A 62 -1.45 -0.79 0.50
C GLU A 62 -1.10 -1.54 1.79
N VAL A 63 -1.83 -2.62 2.11
CA VAL A 63 -1.57 -3.42 3.31
C VAL A 63 -0.58 -4.56 3.04
N GLU A 64 -0.74 -5.26 1.92
CA GLU A 64 0.05 -6.45 1.64
C GLU A 64 1.51 -6.13 1.28
N ALA A 65 1.77 -5.08 0.50
CA ALA A 65 3.13 -4.71 0.10
C ALA A 65 4.05 -4.46 1.31
N PRO A 66 3.73 -3.57 2.27
CA PRO A 66 4.59 -3.33 3.43
C PRO A 66 4.69 -4.56 4.36
N LEU A 67 3.61 -5.35 4.51
CA LEU A 67 3.66 -6.59 5.26
C LEU A 67 4.67 -7.58 4.67
N LEU A 68 4.60 -7.80 3.36
CA LEU A 68 5.50 -8.72 2.66
C LEU A 68 6.95 -8.24 2.71
N GLN A 69 7.17 -6.94 2.52
CA GLN A 69 8.51 -6.35 2.61
C GLN A 69 9.11 -6.53 4.01
N ALA A 70 8.38 -6.15 5.06
CA ALA A 70 8.85 -6.27 6.44
C ALA A 70 9.18 -7.72 6.82
N VAL A 71 8.36 -8.69 6.39
CA VAL A 71 8.64 -10.11 6.65
C VAL A 71 9.82 -10.63 5.82
N MET A 72 9.97 -10.21 4.57
CA MET A 72 11.13 -10.56 3.77
C MET A 72 12.43 -10.01 4.37
N GLU A 73 12.43 -8.78 4.87
CA GLU A 73 13.56 -8.19 5.59
C GLU A 73 13.86 -8.93 6.89
N TYR A 74 12.83 -9.17 7.72
CA TYR A 74 12.95 -9.92 8.98
C TYR A 74 13.50 -11.33 8.78
N THR A 75 13.13 -11.99 7.67
CA THR A 75 13.62 -13.32 7.32
C THR A 75 14.90 -13.31 6.50
N ARG A 76 15.56 -12.15 6.34
CA ARG A 76 16.80 -11.98 5.55
C ARG A 76 16.67 -12.53 4.13
N GLN A 77 15.57 -12.16 3.46
CA GLN A 77 15.21 -12.58 2.11
C GLN A 77 14.96 -14.09 1.95
N ASN A 78 14.77 -14.83 3.05
CA ASN A 78 14.49 -16.27 3.01
C ASN A 78 12.99 -16.53 2.80
N GLN A 79 12.60 -16.66 1.52
CA GLN A 79 11.21 -16.92 1.12
C GLN A 79 10.61 -18.18 1.78
N SER A 80 11.43 -19.20 2.08
CA SER A 80 10.94 -20.40 2.79
C SER A 80 10.42 -20.03 4.17
N ARG A 81 11.24 -19.30 4.94
CA ARG A 81 10.88 -18.86 6.30
C ARG A 81 9.75 -17.83 6.27
N ALA A 82 9.78 -16.91 5.32
CA ALA A 82 8.71 -15.92 5.13
C ALA A 82 7.37 -16.60 4.85
N SER A 83 7.33 -17.61 3.96
CA SER A 83 6.09 -18.33 3.65
C SER A 83 5.52 -19.07 4.86
N THR A 84 6.39 -19.69 5.67
CA THR A 84 5.99 -20.32 6.93
C THR A 84 5.46 -19.30 7.93
N MET A 85 6.13 -18.16 8.09
CA MET A 85 5.73 -17.10 9.03
C MET A 85 4.40 -16.44 8.63
N LEU A 86 4.20 -16.21 7.34
CA LEU A 86 2.97 -15.62 6.78
C LEU A 86 1.83 -16.64 6.66
N GLY A 87 2.08 -17.93 6.88
CA GLY A 87 1.09 -18.98 6.66
C GLY A 87 0.68 -19.14 5.19
N LEU A 88 1.53 -18.73 4.25
CA LEU A 88 1.25 -18.78 2.81
C LEU A 88 1.91 -20.00 2.17
N ASN A 89 1.27 -20.57 1.16
CA ASN A 89 1.97 -21.45 0.25
C ASN A 89 3.11 -20.68 -0.45
N ARG A 90 4.28 -21.31 -0.61
CA ARG A 90 5.45 -20.71 -1.28
C ARG A 90 5.13 -20.18 -2.68
N GLY A 91 4.30 -20.87 -3.46
CA GLY A 91 3.85 -20.43 -4.78
C GLY A 91 3.05 -19.12 -4.71
N THR A 92 2.18 -19.00 -3.71
CA THR A 92 1.41 -17.77 -3.44
C THR A 92 2.33 -16.62 -3.03
N LEU A 93 3.25 -16.87 -2.07
CA LEU A 93 4.22 -15.86 -1.66
C LEU A 93 5.01 -15.34 -2.86
N ARG A 94 5.56 -16.22 -3.71
CA ARG A 94 6.32 -15.83 -4.89
C ARG A 94 5.51 -14.99 -5.87
N LYS A 95 4.24 -15.35 -6.11
CA LYS A 95 3.34 -14.55 -6.96
C LYS A 95 3.13 -13.15 -6.39
N LYS A 96 2.88 -13.03 -5.08
CA LYS A 96 2.70 -11.75 -4.41
C LYS A 96 3.97 -10.90 -4.39
N LEU A 97 5.14 -11.49 -4.13
CA LEU A 97 6.42 -10.78 -4.20
C LEU A 97 6.67 -10.18 -5.58
N LYS A 98 6.33 -10.92 -6.65
CA LYS A 98 6.43 -10.43 -8.03
C LYS A 98 5.40 -9.32 -8.32
N GLN A 99 4.17 -9.48 -7.83
CA GLN A 99 3.10 -8.49 -7.98
C GLN A 99 3.50 -7.12 -7.41
N TYR A 100 4.19 -7.11 -6.27
CA TYR A 100 4.65 -5.88 -5.61
C TYR A 100 6.11 -5.51 -5.91
N ALA A 101 6.76 -6.16 -6.88
CA ALA A 101 8.16 -5.93 -7.25
C ALA A 101 9.18 -6.05 -6.08
N ILE A 102 8.88 -6.88 -5.08
CA ILE A 102 9.74 -7.17 -3.91
C ILE A 102 10.73 -8.30 -4.24
N ASP A 103 10.49 -9.06 -5.31
CA ASP A 103 11.34 -10.18 -5.74
C ASP A 103 12.69 -9.76 -6.36
N ASN A 104 13.02 -8.47 -6.33
CA ASN A 104 14.24 -7.95 -6.93
C ASN A 104 15.47 -8.36 -6.10
N ARG A 105 16.11 -9.45 -6.54
CA ARG A 105 17.52 -9.71 -6.24
C ARG A 105 18.33 -8.55 -6.83
N GLY A 106 18.66 -7.56 -6.01
CA GLY A 106 19.75 -6.62 -6.34
C GLY A 106 21.03 -7.41 -6.66
N PRO A 107 21.93 -6.88 -7.50
CA PRO A 107 23.13 -7.59 -7.95
C PRO A 107 23.93 -8.05 -6.74
N ALA A 108 24.46 -9.26 -6.81
CA ALA A 108 25.41 -9.79 -5.83
C ALA A 108 26.48 -8.72 -5.53
N LEU A 109 26.59 -8.32 -4.26
CA LEU A 109 27.78 -7.68 -3.72
C LEU A 109 28.80 -8.77 -3.37
#